data_AF-A0A1L7SPK0-F1
#
_entry.id   AF-A0A1L7SPK0-F1
#
_cell.length_a   1.000
_cell.length_b   1.000
_cell.length_c   1.000
_cell.angle_alpha   90.00
_cell.angle_beta   90.00
_cell.angle_gamma   90.00
#
_symmetry.space_group_name_H-M   'P 1'
#
loop_
_entity.id
_entity.type
_entity.pdbx_description
1 polymer ?
#
loop_
_entity_poly.entity_id
_entity_poly.type
_entity_poly.pdbx_seq_one_letter_code
_entity_poly.pdbx_strand_id
1 'polypeptide(L)'
;MKPLTLLIAVIGLSINPVSAQCYLSGPKWENRTAAREHAVQACKGNGTHIGFSQFTFDYYKDYNTCIQYSPTQRIVFTICNIDLGMPKTLFEETCINNLHDMINRCARGGTAHNQMFTFRSDPNKGICKEYHYITNDGMWQGKKEG
;
A
#
# COMPACT_ATOMS: atom_id res chain seq x y z
N MET A 1 40.36 -25.07 35.61
CA MET A 1 39.11 -25.38 34.89
C MET A 1 38.70 -24.13 34.13
N LYS A 2 38.60 -24.17 32.80
CA LYS A 2 38.39 -22.99 31.93
C LYS A 2 36.89 -22.67 31.78
N PRO A 3 36.46 -21.40 31.79
CA PRO A 3 35.07 -21.06 31.54
C PRO A 3 34.74 -21.15 30.05
N LEU A 4 33.56 -21.68 29.74
CA LEU A 4 33.01 -21.83 28.39
C LEU A 4 32.36 -20.51 27.99
N THR A 5 32.94 -19.79 27.04
CA THR A 5 32.39 -18.54 26.51
C THR A 5 31.26 -18.84 25.52
N LEU A 6 30.02 -18.53 25.91
CA LEU A 6 28.84 -18.66 25.04
C LEU A 6 28.80 -17.46 24.06
N LEU A 7 29.04 -17.71 22.78
CA LEU A 7 28.94 -16.73 21.70
C LEU A 7 27.49 -16.66 21.22
N ILE A 8 26.78 -15.59 21.58
CA ILE A 8 25.43 -15.29 21.05
C ILE A 8 25.61 -14.52 19.75
N ALA A 9 25.35 -15.18 18.62
CA ALA A 9 25.28 -14.53 17.31
C ALA A 9 23.92 -13.80 17.19
N VAL A 10 23.92 -12.48 17.31
CA VAL A 10 22.75 -11.64 17.03
C VAL A 10 22.69 -11.43 15.52
N ILE A 11 21.82 -12.19 14.85
CA ILE A 11 21.47 -11.94 13.45
C ILE A 11 20.55 -10.71 13.45
N GLY A 12 21.14 -9.53 13.19
CA GLY A 12 20.39 -8.30 13.03
C GLY A 12 19.52 -8.37 11.79
N LEU A 13 18.21 -8.45 11.97
CA LEU A 13 17.23 -8.20 10.91
C LEU A 13 17.39 -6.73 10.50
N SER A 14 17.99 -6.50 9.34
CA SER A 14 18.10 -5.18 8.72
C SER A 14 16.71 -4.69 8.31
N ILE A 15 16.00 -4.07 9.25
CA ILE A 15 14.81 -3.30 8.95
C ILE A 15 15.24 -2.04 8.19
N ASN A 16 15.16 -2.07 6.86
CA ASN A 16 15.34 -0.86 6.07
C ASN A 16 14.25 0.13 6.51
N PRO A 17 14.60 1.29 7.10
CA PRO A 17 13.60 2.25 7.52
C PRO A 17 12.87 2.77 6.28
N VAL A 18 11.58 2.49 6.20
CA VAL A 18 10.71 3.10 5.18
C VAL A 18 10.62 4.59 5.49
N SER A 19 11.02 5.42 4.53
CA SER A 19 10.92 6.88 4.64
C SER A 19 9.54 7.32 4.15
N ALA A 20 8.61 7.50 5.09
CA ALA A 20 7.28 8.05 4.82
C ALA A 20 7.28 9.57 4.96
N GLN A 21 6.79 10.26 3.93
CA GLN A 21 6.50 11.69 3.94
C GLN A 21 5.00 11.91 4.19
N CYS A 22 4.66 12.55 5.32
CA CYS A 22 3.28 12.77 5.72
C CYS A 22 2.66 14.02 5.06
N TYR A 23 1.38 13.93 4.70
CA TYR A 23 0.62 15.11 4.27
C TYR A 23 0.34 16.05 5.44
N LEU A 24 0.45 17.37 5.18
CA LEU A 24 0.25 18.41 6.19
C LEU A 24 -1.23 18.85 6.31
N SER A 25 -1.99 18.74 5.21
CA SER A 25 -3.40 19.13 5.12
C SER A 25 -4.28 17.98 4.66
N GLY A 26 -5.60 18.18 4.73
CA GLY A 26 -6.59 17.17 4.33
C GLY A 26 -7.19 16.41 5.51
N PRO A 27 -8.08 15.44 5.24
CA PRO A 27 -8.75 14.67 6.28
C PRO A 27 -7.79 13.85 7.14
N LYS A 28 -8.18 13.55 8.37
CA LYS A 28 -7.49 12.52 9.18
C LYS A 28 -8.14 11.17 8.91
N TRP A 29 -7.42 10.09 9.20
CA TRP A 29 -8.01 8.76 9.33
C TRP A 29 -9.17 8.79 10.34
N GLU A 30 -10.37 8.37 9.95
CA GLU A 30 -11.48 8.19 10.89
C GLU A 30 -11.22 6.97 11.78
N ASN A 31 -10.64 5.90 11.21
CA ASN A 31 -10.22 4.71 11.95
C ASN A 31 -8.96 4.10 11.33
N ARG A 32 -7.83 4.18 12.06
CA ARG A 32 -6.55 3.65 11.58
C ARG A 32 -6.49 2.12 11.55
N THR A 33 -7.21 1.44 12.44
CA THR A 33 -7.24 -0.03 12.46
C THR A 33 -7.92 -0.56 11.22
N ALA A 34 -9.11 -0.05 10.89
CA ALA A 34 -9.81 -0.40 9.66
C ALA A 34 -9.00 0.00 8.41
N ALA A 35 -8.35 1.18 8.41
CA ALA A 35 -7.48 1.57 7.31
C ALA A 35 -6.34 0.57 7.05
N ARG A 36 -5.73 -0.01 8.11
CA ARG A 36 -4.70 -1.05 7.97
C ARG A 36 -5.26 -2.34 7.39
N GLU A 37 -6.44 -2.76 7.84
CA GLU A 37 -7.12 -3.95 7.27
C GLU A 37 -7.42 -3.73 5.79
N HIS A 38 -7.90 -2.55 5.41
CA HIS A 38 -8.13 -2.19 4.02
C HIS A 38 -6.84 -2.13 3.19
N ALA A 39 -5.72 -1.69 3.76
CA ALA A 39 -4.42 -1.78 3.10
C ALA A 39 -4.00 -3.24 2.84
N VAL A 40 -4.26 -4.15 3.78
CA VAL A 40 -4.04 -5.60 3.57
C VAL A 40 -4.89 -6.10 2.40
N GLN A 41 -6.19 -5.76 2.37
CA GLN A 41 -7.08 -6.17 1.28
C GLN A 41 -6.67 -5.57 -0.07
N ALA A 42 -6.21 -4.31 -0.10
CA ALA A 42 -5.70 -3.66 -1.30
C ALA A 42 -4.45 -4.37 -1.85
N CYS A 43 -3.56 -4.84 -0.97
CA CYS A 43 -2.35 -5.55 -1.38
C CYS A 43 -2.62 -7.00 -1.79
N LYS A 44 -3.45 -7.72 -1.02
CA LYS A 44 -3.69 -9.15 -1.19
C LYS A 44 -4.74 -9.47 -2.24
N GLY A 45 -5.78 -8.65 -2.35
CA GLY A 45 -7.03 -9.04 -2.97
C GLY A 45 -7.85 -9.97 -2.06
N ASN A 46 -9.06 -10.33 -2.51
CA ASN A 46 -10.00 -11.13 -1.71
C ASN A 46 -10.89 -12.06 -2.57
N GLY A 47 -10.41 -12.48 -3.74
CA GLY A 47 -11.10 -13.38 -4.66
C GLY A 47 -12.15 -12.69 -5.55
N THR A 48 -12.76 -11.59 -5.09
CA THR A 48 -13.59 -10.71 -5.94
C THR A 48 -12.82 -9.49 -6.43
N HIS A 49 -11.69 -9.18 -5.79
CA HIS A 49 -10.73 -8.14 -6.15
C HIS A 49 -9.32 -8.69 -6.29
N ILE A 50 -8.64 -8.29 -7.37
CA ILE A 50 -7.21 -8.52 -7.58
C ILE A 50 -6.46 -7.46 -6.78
N GLY A 51 -5.59 -7.86 -5.86
CA GLY A 51 -4.77 -6.93 -5.08
C GLY A 51 -3.49 -6.51 -5.80
N PHE A 52 -2.85 -5.44 -5.33
CA PHE A 52 -1.62 -4.89 -5.92
C PHE A 52 -0.53 -5.94 -6.16
N SER A 53 -0.38 -6.88 -5.24
CA SER A 53 0.70 -7.90 -5.31
C SER A 53 0.48 -8.95 -6.40
N GLN A 54 -0.69 -8.93 -7.03
CA GLN A 54 -1.06 -9.82 -8.14
C GLN A 54 -0.89 -9.14 -9.50
N PHE A 55 -0.51 -7.85 -9.54
CA PHE A 55 -0.26 -7.11 -10.78
C PHE A 55 1.22 -7.10 -11.15
N THR A 56 1.47 -6.98 -12.46
CA THR A 56 2.73 -6.47 -12.98
C THR A 56 2.53 -4.99 -13.30
N PHE A 57 3.34 -4.14 -12.69
CA PHE A 57 3.26 -2.69 -12.77
C PHE A 57 4.10 -2.19 -13.94
N ASP A 58 3.43 -1.57 -14.90
CA ASP A 58 4.05 -0.79 -15.95
C ASP A 58 4.83 0.39 -15.36
N TYR A 59 5.88 0.77 -16.07
CA TYR A 59 6.75 1.88 -15.70
C TYR A 59 5.98 3.20 -15.63
N TYR A 60 6.11 3.91 -14.51
CA TYR A 60 5.55 5.24 -14.22
C TYR A 60 4.03 5.35 -14.41
N LYS A 61 3.32 4.23 -14.22
CA LYS A 61 1.86 4.21 -14.15
C LYS A 61 1.40 4.13 -12.71
N ASP A 62 0.41 4.97 -12.39
CA ASP A 62 -0.27 4.95 -11.12
C ASP A 62 -1.40 3.93 -11.13
N TYR A 63 -1.30 2.95 -10.24
CA TYR A 63 -2.32 1.96 -10.01
C TYR A 63 -3.03 2.29 -8.71
N ASN A 64 -4.35 2.46 -8.77
CA ASN A 64 -5.14 2.98 -7.67
C ASN A 64 -6.22 1.99 -7.22
N THR A 65 -6.49 1.92 -5.93
CA THR A 65 -7.74 1.34 -5.41
C THR A 65 -8.43 2.34 -4.49
N CYS A 66 -9.74 2.49 -4.64
CA CYS A 66 -10.57 3.33 -3.79
C CYS A 66 -11.44 2.44 -2.91
N ILE A 67 -11.34 2.65 -1.60
CA ILE A 67 -12.10 1.89 -0.60
C ILE A 67 -13.03 2.84 0.13
N GLN A 68 -14.32 2.52 0.12
CA GLN A 68 -15.31 3.24 0.94
C GLN A 68 -15.20 2.76 2.38
N TYR A 69 -14.76 3.64 3.30
CA TYR A 69 -14.70 3.31 4.73
C TYR A 69 -15.99 3.69 5.46
N SER A 70 -16.48 4.91 5.24
CA SER A 70 -17.72 5.43 5.84
C SER A 70 -18.52 6.24 4.83
N PRO A 71 -19.76 6.69 5.11
CA PRO A 71 -20.51 7.53 4.18
C PRO A 71 -19.81 8.85 3.80
N THR A 72 -18.85 9.29 4.62
CA THR A 72 -18.14 10.57 4.45
C THR A 72 -16.65 10.44 4.17
N GLN A 73 -16.06 9.25 4.33
CA GLN A 73 -14.65 9.00 4.08
C GLN A 73 -14.42 7.83 3.12
N ARG A 74 -13.57 8.11 2.13
CA ARG A 74 -12.96 7.13 1.24
C ARG A 74 -11.45 7.10 1.48
N ILE A 75 -10.83 5.95 1.24
CA ILE A 75 -9.39 5.76 1.32
C ILE A 75 -8.89 5.45 -0.08
N VAL A 76 -7.88 6.17 -0.54
CA VAL A 76 -7.21 5.89 -1.81
C VAL A 76 -5.82 5.37 -1.53
N PHE A 77 -5.52 4.19 -2.07
CA PHE A 77 -4.17 3.66 -2.11
C PHE A 77 -3.64 3.72 -3.55
N THR A 78 -2.40 4.18 -3.71
CA THR A 78 -1.72 4.26 -5.02
C THR A 78 -0.37 3.57 -4.93
N ILE A 79 -0.05 2.80 -5.97
CA ILE A 79 1.27 2.20 -6.17
C ILE A 79 1.74 2.57 -7.56
N CYS A 80 3.01 2.97 -7.68
CA CYS A 80 3.61 3.27 -8.97
C CYS A 80 5.03 2.71 -9.04
N ASN A 81 5.32 1.98 -10.12
CA ASN A 81 6.65 1.46 -10.42
C ASN A 81 7.52 2.59 -10.99
N ILE A 82 8.61 2.92 -10.29
CA ILE A 82 9.56 3.99 -10.64
C ILE A 82 10.89 3.45 -11.18
N ASP A 83 11.02 2.14 -11.40
CA ASP A 83 12.25 1.52 -11.92
C ASP A 83 12.34 1.65 -13.44
N LEU A 84 13.33 2.41 -13.94
CA LEU A 84 13.53 2.76 -15.35
C LEU A 84 13.54 1.53 -16.28
N GLY A 85 12.43 1.32 -16.99
CA GLY A 85 12.38 0.52 -18.22
C GLY A 85 11.97 -0.95 -18.07
N MET A 86 11.55 -1.42 -16.89
CA MET A 86 11.09 -2.80 -16.73
C MET A 86 9.77 -2.86 -15.94
N PRO A 87 8.77 -3.61 -16.40
CA PRO A 87 7.61 -3.95 -15.58
C PRO A 87 8.06 -4.70 -14.32
N LYS A 88 7.41 -4.44 -13.18
CA LYS A 88 7.79 -5.04 -11.89
C LYS A 88 6.60 -5.62 -11.18
N THR A 89 6.82 -6.73 -10.48
CA THR A 89 5.87 -7.25 -9.51
C THR A 89 6.18 -6.67 -8.13
N LEU A 90 5.15 -6.47 -7.32
CA LEU A 90 5.28 -5.98 -5.96
C LEU A 90 5.04 -7.14 -4.99
N PHE A 91 6.00 -7.43 -4.12
CA PHE A 91 5.80 -8.42 -3.06
C PHE A 91 4.74 -7.95 -2.07
N GLU A 92 3.89 -8.87 -1.65
CA GLU A 92 2.76 -8.60 -0.75
C GLU A 92 3.19 -7.95 0.56
N GLU A 93 4.18 -8.52 1.23
CA GLU A 93 4.71 -7.97 2.48
C GLU A 93 5.26 -6.55 2.28
N THR A 94 5.92 -6.29 1.15
CA THR A 94 6.43 -4.96 0.83
C THR A 94 5.29 -3.96 0.64
N CYS A 95 4.23 -4.36 -0.07
CA CYS A 95 3.02 -3.55 -0.22
C CYS A 95 2.42 -3.20 1.15
N ILE A 96 2.16 -4.21 1.98
CA ILE A 96 1.49 -4.05 3.27
C ILE A 96 2.33 -3.18 4.21
N ASN A 97 3.62 -3.47 4.35
CA ASN A 97 4.50 -2.76 5.28
C ASN A 97 4.61 -1.27 4.94
N ASN A 98 4.75 -0.92 3.65
CA ASN A 98 4.81 0.48 3.23
C ASN A 98 3.49 1.23 3.48
N LEU A 99 2.35 0.61 3.13
CA LEU A 99 1.05 1.23 3.39
C LEU A 99 0.76 1.39 4.89
N HIS A 100 1.10 0.38 5.70
CA HIS A 100 0.93 0.39 7.15
C HIS A 100 1.80 1.43 7.85
N ASP A 101 3.07 1.57 7.44
CA ASP A 101 3.98 2.57 8.02
C ASP A 101 3.38 3.98 7.89
N MET A 102 2.88 4.32 6.70
CA MET A 102 2.20 5.60 6.46
C MET A 102 0.94 5.76 7.31
N ILE A 103 0.09 4.74 7.43
CA ILE A 103 -1.14 4.80 8.24
C ILE A 103 -0.81 5.00 9.74
N ASN A 104 0.26 4.35 10.22
CA ASN A 104 0.67 4.41 11.61
C ASN A 104 1.28 5.77 11.98
N ARG A 105 2.15 6.31 11.12
CA ARG A 105 2.95 7.50 11.42
C ARG A 105 2.28 8.79 10.97
N CYS A 106 1.55 8.77 9.85
CA CYS A 106 0.98 9.97 9.26
C CYS A 106 -0.50 10.13 9.58
N ALA A 107 -0.86 11.17 10.32
CA ALA A 107 -2.24 11.42 10.74
C ALA A 107 -3.24 11.64 9.58
N ARG A 108 -2.73 12.01 8.41
CA ARG A 108 -3.49 12.40 7.21
C ARG A 108 -3.08 11.57 5.99
N GLY A 109 -2.42 10.45 6.21
CA GLY A 109 -1.76 9.72 5.13
C GLY A 109 -0.52 10.42 4.62
N GLY A 110 0.04 9.88 3.53
CA GLY A 110 1.32 10.31 3.00
C GLY A 110 1.76 9.49 1.81
N THR A 111 3.03 9.66 1.47
CA THR A 111 3.74 8.89 0.45
C THR A 111 4.97 8.23 1.05
N ALA A 112 5.38 7.10 0.48
CA ALA A 112 6.63 6.45 0.78
C ALA A 112 7.25 5.96 -0.54
N HIS A 113 8.54 5.69 -0.53
CA HIS A 113 9.20 5.08 -1.68
C HIS A 113 10.26 4.09 -1.22
N ASN A 114 10.51 3.10 -2.06
CA ASN A 114 11.71 2.30 -2.02
C ASN A 114 12.46 2.47 -3.36
N GLN A 115 13.42 1.60 -3.66
CA GLN A 115 14.21 1.69 -4.89
C GLN A 115 13.39 1.46 -6.17
N MET A 116 12.23 0.80 -6.09
CA MET A 116 11.46 0.35 -7.25
C MET A 116 10.04 0.92 -7.30
N PHE A 117 9.45 1.28 -6.17
CA PHE A 117 8.05 1.67 -6.07
C PHE A 117 7.86 2.93 -5.24
N THR A 118 6.87 3.72 -5.63
CA THR A 118 6.22 4.70 -4.77
C THR A 118 4.90 4.14 -4.25
N PHE A 119 4.57 4.54 -3.02
CA PHE A 119 3.40 4.11 -2.29
C PHE A 119 2.68 5.35 -1.78
N ARG A 120 1.35 5.34 -1.80
CA ARG A 120 0.51 6.39 -1.22
C ARG A 120 -0.63 5.78 -0.43
N SER A 121 -0.87 6.33 0.75
CA SER A 121 -2.04 6.06 1.59
C SER A 121 -2.75 7.39 1.85
N ASP A 122 -3.98 7.58 1.39
CA ASP A 122 -4.63 8.89 1.41
C ASP A 122 -6.12 8.85 1.85
N PRO A 123 -6.45 9.27 3.10
CA PRO A 123 -7.82 9.44 3.55
C PRO A 123 -8.43 10.71 2.95
N ASN A 124 -9.51 10.54 2.20
CA ASN A 124 -10.22 11.61 1.50
C ASN A 124 -11.66 11.74 2.00
N LYS A 125 -12.23 12.95 1.89
CA LYS A 125 -13.67 13.14 2.07
C LYS A 125 -14.43 12.63 0.84
N GLY A 126 -15.68 12.21 1.08
CA GLY A 126 -16.63 11.81 0.05
C GLY A 126 -16.64 10.31 -0.21
N ILE A 127 -17.19 9.95 -1.36
CA ILE A 127 -17.44 8.56 -1.75
C ILE A 127 -16.56 8.12 -2.92
N CYS A 128 -16.30 6.82 -3.04
CA CYS A 128 -15.74 6.23 -4.24
C CYS A 128 -16.80 6.32 -5.36
N LYS A 129 -16.46 6.99 -6.47
CA LYS A 129 -17.41 7.23 -7.57
C LYS A 129 -17.56 6.04 -8.51
N GLU A 130 -16.51 5.22 -8.64
CA GLU A 130 -16.45 3.91 -9.27
C GLU A 130 -15.04 3.34 -9.01
N TYR A 131 -14.84 2.05 -9.25
CA TYR A 131 -13.60 1.27 -9.14
C TYR A 131 -13.24 0.73 -7.75
N HIS A 132 -13.86 -0.42 -7.47
CA HIS A 132 -13.30 -1.48 -6.64
C HIS A 132 -12.03 -2.10 -7.25
N TYR A 133 -11.36 -1.53 -8.25
CA TYR A 133 -10.34 -2.25 -9.03
C TYR A 133 -9.16 -1.36 -9.40
N ILE A 134 -7.98 -1.98 -9.32
CA ILE A 134 -6.72 -1.43 -9.78
C ILE A 134 -6.85 -1.07 -11.27
N THR A 135 -6.95 0.22 -11.56
CA THR A 135 -7.03 0.71 -12.94
C THR A 135 -5.63 1.01 -13.47
N ASN A 136 -5.40 0.58 -14.71
CA ASN A 136 -4.19 0.82 -15.47
C ASN A 136 -4.53 1.72 -16.67
N ASP A 137 -5.22 2.86 -16.42
CA ASP A 137 -5.81 3.77 -17.43
C ASP A 137 -7.28 3.48 -17.84
N GLY A 138 -8.12 2.95 -16.95
CA GLY A 138 -9.58 2.93 -17.17
C GLY A 138 -10.12 1.84 -18.10
N MET A 139 -9.37 0.78 -18.39
CA MET A 139 -9.91 -0.39 -19.10
C MET A 139 -10.03 -1.61 -18.18
N TRP A 140 -11.29 -1.92 -17.87
CA TRP A 140 -11.76 -3.09 -17.14
C TRP A 140 -11.42 -4.42 -17.84
N GLN A 141 -11.25 -5.47 -17.03
CA GLN A 141 -11.91 -6.76 -17.31
C GLN A 141 -12.71 -7.19 -16.08
N GLY A 142 -13.85 -6.53 -15.86
CA GLY A 142 -14.88 -6.95 -14.93
C GLY A 142 -16.05 -7.48 -15.73
N LYS A 143 -16.39 -8.73 -15.47
CA LYS A 143 -17.52 -9.44 -16.04
C LYS A 143 -18.80 -8.65 -15.72
N LYS A 144 -19.57 -8.27 -16.76
CA LYS A 144 -20.97 -7.88 -16.56
C LYS A 144 -21.70 -9.12 -16.06
N GLU A 145 -22.17 -9.10 -14.82
CA GLU A 145 -23.19 -10.04 -14.37
C GLU A 145 -24.54 -9.54 -14.92
N GLY A 146 -25.24 -10.44 -15.63
CA GLY A 146 -26.61 -10.24 -16.10
C GLY A 146 -27.62 -10.85 -15.15
#